data_AF-A0AAI8TT22-F1
#
_entry.id   AF-A0AAI8TT22-F1
#
_cell.length_a   1.000
_cell.length_b   1.000
_cell.length_c   1.000
_cell.angle_alpha   90.00
_cell.angle_beta   90.00
_cell.angle_gamma   90.00
#
_symmetry.space_group_name_H-M   'P 1'
#
loop_
_entity.id
_entity.type
_entity.pdbx_description
1 polymer ?
#
loop_
_entity_poly.entity_id
_entity_poly.type
_entity_poly.pdbx_seq_one_letter_code
_entity_poly.pdbx_strand_id
1 'polypeptide(L)'
;MTFSLVARDAATGAFGIVISSSSPAVASRCAHARAGVGVVASQNVTNPALGTLVLDALAAGSDADAALKAALAQEQFPAYRQVTVVDANGTTAVHSGPKSLGIHTHVEGDQAVAAGNLLADAAVISELLAGYANSTAEAFEARLLDGMRAALAAGGEAGPVHSAGMLVVEDVPWPVTDLRVDHSDDPIGDLAELWQLWQPQKNDYRTRGLDPTQAPSYGVPGDQ
;
A
#
# COMPACT_ATOMS: atom_id res chain seq x y z
N MET A 1 11.41 4.46 -9.54
CA MET A 1 11.26 5.57 -8.61
C MET A 1 9.98 5.27 -7.90
N THR A 2 10.11 4.67 -6.72
CA THR A 2 8.94 4.27 -5.93
C THR A 2 9.34 4.22 -4.46
N PHE A 3 8.49 4.69 -3.57
CA PHE A 3 8.48 4.27 -2.17
C PHE A 3 7.08 3.84 -1.75
N SER A 4 7.01 2.80 -0.92
CA SER A 4 5.76 2.25 -0.43
C SER A 4 5.90 1.72 0.98
N LEU A 5 4.76 1.64 1.66
CA LEU A 5 4.59 1.01 2.96
C LEU A 5 3.41 0.04 2.87
N VAL A 6 3.66 -1.22 3.20
CA VAL A 6 2.62 -2.24 3.43
C VAL A 6 2.53 -2.50 4.93
N ALA A 7 1.31 -2.64 5.47
CA ALA A 7 1.12 -2.86 6.90
C ALA A 7 -0.15 -3.65 7.22
N ARG A 8 -0.14 -4.32 8.37
CA ARG A 8 -1.31 -4.88 9.04
C ARG A 8 -1.61 -4.06 10.29
N ASP A 9 -2.86 -3.64 10.45
CA ASP A 9 -3.31 -3.02 11.69
C ASP A 9 -3.58 -4.10 12.74
N ALA A 10 -2.74 -4.16 13.79
CA ALA A 10 -2.80 -5.23 14.78
C ALA A 10 -4.15 -5.31 15.51
N ALA A 11 -4.81 -4.17 15.70
CA ALA A 11 -6.06 -4.05 16.46
C ALA A 11 -7.27 -4.60 15.68
N THR A 12 -7.34 -4.33 14.37
CA THR A 12 -8.50 -4.67 13.53
C THR A 12 -8.24 -5.86 12.61
N GLY A 13 -6.97 -6.19 12.35
CA GLY A 13 -6.57 -7.14 11.32
C GLY A 13 -6.67 -6.60 9.89
N ALA A 14 -6.95 -5.30 9.72
CA ALA A 14 -6.99 -4.65 8.42
C ALA A 14 -5.60 -4.67 7.76
N PHE A 15 -5.58 -4.71 6.44
CA PHE A 15 -4.36 -4.63 5.65
C PHE A 15 -4.38 -3.38 4.79
N GLY A 16 -3.24 -2.70 4.70
CA GLY A 16 -3.14 -1.42 4.02
C GLY A 16 -1.81 -1.24 3.31
N ILE A 17 -1.86 -0.52 2.20
CA ILE A 17 -0.68 -0.05 1.49
C ILE A 17 -0.85 1.42 1.11
N VAL A 18 0.23 2.18 1.23
CA VAL A 18 0.40 3.48 0.58
C VAL A 18 1.66 3.48 -0.27
N ILE A 19 1.59 4.12 -1.44
CA ILE A 19 2.66 4.09 -2.45
C ILE A 19 2.69 5.39 -3.26
N SER A 20 3.88 5.84 -3.65
CA SER A 20 4.08 7.00 -4.54
C SER A 20 5.20 6.74 -5.56
N SER A 21 5.16 7.44 -6.71
CA SER A 21 6.11 7.30 -7.82
C SER A 21 6.11 8.49 -8.78
N SER A 22 7.25 8.80 -9.45
CA SER A 22 7.23 9.63 -10.68
C SER A 22 6.46 9.03 -11.85
N SER A 23 6.32 7.71 -11.90
CA SER A 23 5.58 7.07 -12.99
C SER A 23 4.09 7.18 -12.73
N PRO A 24 3.25 7.32 -13.76
CA PRO A 24 1.80 7.40 -13.58
C PRO A 24 1.21 6.08 -13.06
N ALA A 25 0.01 6.17 -12.50
CA ALA A 25 -0.84 5.06 -12.08
C ALA A 25 -0.10 3.99 -11.24
N VAL A 26 0.72 4.41 -10.29
CA VAL A 26 1.55 3.48 -9.49
C VAL A 26 0.71 2.48 -8.70
N ALA A 27 -0.39 2.93 -8.09
CA ALA A 27 -1.22 2.09 -7.23
C ALA A 27 -1.81 0.90 -7.98
N SER A 28 -2.39 1.11 -9.18
CA SER A 28 -2.96 0.00 -9.97
C SER A 28 -1.98 -1.11 -10.33
N ARG A 29 -0.69 -0.77 -10.44
CA ARG A 29 0.34 -1.70 -10.90
C ARG A 29 1.06 -2.39 -9.77
N CYS A 30 1.06 -1.78 -8.58
CA CYS A 30 1.97 -2.16 -7.50
C CYS A 30 1.26 -2.50 -6.19
N ALA A 31 0.02 -2.06 -5.97
CA ALA A 31 -0.69 -2.22 -4.70
C ALA A 31 -1.67 -3.40 -4.74
N HIS A 32 -1.47 -4.37 -3.85
CA HIS A 32 -2.31 -5.56 -3.76
C HIS A 32 -2.62 -5.87 -2.30
N ALA A 33 -3.90 -6.08 -1.98
CA ALA A 33 -4.33 -6.48 -0.64
C ALA A 33 -5.54 -7.41 -0.73
N ARG A 34 -5.67 -8.32 0.23
CA ARG A 34 -6.81 -9.23 0.33
C ARG A 34 -7.19 -9.41 1.81
N ALA A 35 -8.45 -9.11 2.13
CA ALA A 35 -9.00 -9.21 3.47
C ALA A 35 -8.71 -10.59 4.10
N GLY A 36 -8.21 -10.59 5.33
CA GLY A 36 -7.85 -11.81 6.06
C GLY A 36 -6.67 -12.63 5.51
N VAL A 37 -6.00 -12.16 4.45
CA VAL A 37 -4.92 -12.91 3.78
C VAL A 37 -3.59 -12.17 3.86
N GLY A 38 -3.53 -10.91 3.44
CA GLY A 38 -2.29 -10.14 3.45
C GLY A 38 -2.29 -8.92 2.54
N VAL A 39 -1.13 -8.26 2.49
CA VAL A 39 -0.83 -7.11 1.62
C VAL A 39 0.55 -7.27 0.99
N VAL A 40 0.64 -6.88 -0.28
CA VAL A 40 1.84 -7.03 -1.09
C VAL A 40 2.06 -5.78 -1.94
N ALA A 41 3.29 -5.26 -1.94
CA ALA A 41 3.73 -4.32 -2.96
C ALA A 41 4.63 -5.03 -3.96
N SER A 42 4.38 -4.88 -5.27
CA SER A 42 5.29 -5.30 -6.34
C SER A 42 5.78 -4.07 -7.09
N GLN A 43 7.04 -3.68 -6.91
CA GLN A 43 7.59 -2.41 -7.40
C GLN A 43 8.97 -2.56 -8.06
N ASN A 44 9.64 -1.41 -8.27
CA ASN A 44 10.80 -1.23 -9.17
C ASN A 44 10.40 -1.42 -10.64
N VAL A 45 11.10 -2.23 -11.42
CA VAL A 45 10.60 -2.67 -12.74
C VAL A 45 9.47 -3.67 -12.47
N THR A 46 8.29 -3.16 -12.11
CA THR A 46 7.22 -3.96 -11.53
C THR A 46 6.73 -5.06 -12.48
N ASN A 47 6.37 -6.20 -11.89
CA ASN A 47 5.48 -7.18 -12.50
C ASN A 47 4.22 -7.26 -11.62
N PRO A 48 3.08 -6.71 -12.05
CA PRO A 48 1.84 -6.70 -11.27
C PRO A 48 1.32 -8.10 -10.90
N ALA A 49 1.68 -9.13 -11.69
CA ALA A 49 1.25 -10.50 -11.41
C ALA A 49 1.81 -11.03 -10.08
N LEU A 50 2.99 -10.57 -9.65
CA LEU A 50 3.64 -11.06 -8.43
C LEU A 50 2.80 -10.80 -7.18
N GLY A 51 2.12 -9.64 -7.09
CA GLY A 51 1.28 -9.34 -5.94
C GLY A 51 0.14 -10.34 -5.79
N THR A 52 -0.49 -10.70 -6.90
CA THR A 52 -1.59 -11.68 -6.91
C THR A 52 -1.08 -13.09 -6.60
N LEU A 53 0.04 -13.51 -7.20
CA LEU A 53 0.63 -14.83 -6.95
C LEU A 53 1.03 -15.03 -5.48
N VAL A 54 1.60 -14.00 -4.84
CA VAL A 54 1.92 -14.05 -3.41
C VAL A 54 0.65 -14.16 -2.58
N LEU A 55 -0.36 -13.32 -2.84
CA LEU A 55 -1.64 -13.38 -2.12
C LEU A 55 -2.37 -14.73 -2.29
N ASP A 56 -2.26 -15.37 -3.45
CA ASP A 56 -2.82 -16.70 -3.68
C ASP A 56 -2.09 -17.77 -2.87
N ALA A 57 -0.76 -17.70 -2.79
CA ALA A 57 0.03 -18.62 -1.96
C ALA A 57 -0.24 -18.42 -0.45
N LEU A 58 -0.41 -17.17 0.00
CA LEU A 58 -0.82 -16.85 1.37
C LEU A 58 -2.23 -17.40 1.67
N ALA A 59 -3.18 -17.21 0.76
CA ALA A 59 -4.53 -17.74 0.91
C ALA A 59 -4.56 -19.28 0.96
N ALA A 60 -3.58 -19.94 0.33
CA ALA A 60 -3.38 -21.39 0.39
C ALA A 60 -2.66 -21.87 1.68
N GLY A 61 -2.31 -20.97 2.60
CA GLY A 61 -1.72 -21.29 3.89
C GLY A 61 -0.19 -21.18 3.97
N SER A 62 0.48 -20.64 2.95
CA SER A 62 1.90 -20.29 3.06
C SER A 62 2.09 -19.09 3.99
N ASP A 63 3.23 -19.04 4.68
CA ASP A 63 3.69 -17.80 5.33
C ASP A 63 4.28 -16.82 4.30
N ALA A 64 4.58 -15.59 4.74
CA ALA A 64 5.11 -14.51 3.90
C ALA A 64 6.37 -14.91 3.10
N ASP A 65 7.33 -15.58 3.72
CA ASP A 65 8.60 -15.96 3.09
C ASP A 65 8.40 -17.08 2.06
N ALA A 66 7.63 -18.12 2.41
CA ALA A 66 7.33 -19.22 1.49
C ALA A 66 6.50 -18.74 0.29
N ALA A 67 5.50 -17.88 0.52
CA ALA A 67 4.68 -17.30 -0.55
C ALA A 67 5.52 -16.45 -1.51
N LEU A 68 6.39 -15.58 -0.96
CA LEU A 68 7.29 -14.76 -1.76
C LEU A 68 8.27 -15.61 -2.59
N LYS A 69 8.90 -16.62 -1.98
CA LYS A 69 9.81 -17.54 -2.67
C LYS A 69 9.11 -18.30 -3.78
N ALA A 70 7.89 -18.79 -3.54
CA ALA A 70 7.10 -19.50 -4.54
C ALA A 70 6.76 -18.61 -5.75
N ALA A 71 6.39 -17.36 -5.53
CA ALA A 71 6.12 -16.40 -6.61
C ALA A 71 7.40 -16.06 -7.40
N LEU A 72 8.52 -15.82 -6.69
CA LEU A 72 9.81 -15.49 -7.34
C LEU A 72 10.41 -16.67 -8.12
N ALA A 73 10.14 -17.92 -7.72
CA ALA A 73 10.55 -19.10 -8.47
C ALA A 73 9.91 -19.19 -9.87
N GLN A 74 8.78 -18.52 -10.08
CA GLN A 74 8.08 -18.44 -11.37
C GLN A 74 8.39 -17.16 -12.14
N GLU A 75 9.09 -16.20 -11.54
CA GLU A 75 9.47 -14.95 -12.18
C GLU A 75 10.72 -15.15 -13.04
N GLN A 76 10.65 -14.74 -14.30
CA GLN A 76 11.77 -14.84 -15.23
C GLN A 76 12.88 -13.82 -14.92
N PHE A 77 12.53 -12.67 -14.33
CA PHE A 77 13.43 -11.54 -14.11
C PHE A 77 13.44 -11.06 -12.64
N PRO A 78 13.65 -11.93 -11.64
CA PRO A 78 13.52 -11.58 -10.23
C PRO A 78 14.56 -10.54 -9.81
N ALA A 79 15.70 -10.48 -10.52
CA ALA A 79 16.74 -9.50 -10.29
C ALA A 79 16.27 -8.04 -10.48
N TYR A 80 15.19 -7.81 -11.21
CA TYR A 80 14.64 -6.49 -11.49
C TYR A 80 13.47 -6.11 -10.57
N ARG A 81 13.06 -6.98 -9.65
CA ARG A 81 11.86 -6.79 -8.82
C ARG A 81 12.23 -6.34 -7.42
N GLN A 82 11.37 -5.53 -6.83
CA GLN A 82 11.33 -5.30 -5.39
C GLN A 82 9.92 -5.65 -4.91
N VAL A 83 9.81 -6.56 -3.96
CA VAL A 83 8.52 -7.07 -3.47
C VAL A 83 8.52 -7.06 -1.94
N THR A 84 7.47 -6.52 -1.34
CA THR A 84 7.26 -6.54 0.12
C THR A 84 5.94 -7.21 0.45
N VAL A 85 5.89 -7.94 1.56
CA VAL A 85 4.75 -8.77 1.96
C VAL A 85 4.51 -8.60 3.46
N VAL A 86 3.23 -8.52 3.85
CA VAL A 86 2.77 -8.77 5.23
C VAL A 86 1.63 -9.77 5.16
N ASP A 87 1.72 -10.87 5.91
CA ASP A 87 0.70 -11.93 5.93
C ASP A 87 -0.35 -11.78 7.05
N ALA A 88 -1.32 -12.70 7.07
CA ALA A 88 -2.39 -12.84 8.08
C ALA A 88 -1.89 -12.79 9.54
N ASN A 89 -0.69 -13.31 9.80
CA ASN A 89 -0.08 -13.39 11.12
C ASN A 89 0.81 -12.18 11.44
N GLY A 90 0.93 -11.22 10.50
CA GLY A 90 1.81 -10.07 10.64
C GLY A 90 3.27 -10.38 10.35
N THR A 91 3.59 -11.55 9.79
CA THR A 91 4.96 -11.88 9.36
C THR A 91 5.28 -11.12 8.08
N THR A 92 6.50 -10.62 8.01
CA THR A 92 7.01 -9.83 6.89
C THR A 92 7.92 -10.64 5.99
N ALA A 93 7.97 -10.31 4.71
CA ALA A 93 8.99 -10.81 3.79
C ALA A 93 9.33 -9.76 2.72
N VAL A 94 10.61 -9.72 2.34
CA VAL A 94 11.11 -8.75 1.37
C VAL A 94 12.04 -9.40 0.36
N HIS A 95 11.92 -8.99 -0.89
CA HIS A 95 12.89 -9.25 -1.94
C HIS A 95 13.29 -7.94 -2.60
N SER A 96 14.60 -7.70 -2.73
CA SER A 96 15.15 -6.62 -3.55
C SER A 96 16.18 -7.23 -4.49
N GLY A 97 15.83 -7.35 -5.76
CA GLY A 97 16.73 -7.93 -6.75
C GLY A 97 17.98 -7.06 -6.98
N PRO A 98 19.13 -7.66 -7.36
CA PRO A 98 20.40 -6.92 -7.54
C PRO A 98 20.40 -5.89 -8.67
N LYS A 99 19.33 -5.79 -9.47
CA LYS A 99 19.13 -4.74 -10.48
C LYS A 99 18.06 -3.72 -10.06
N SER A 100 17.81 -3.60 -8.76
CA SER A 100 17.00 -2.51 -8.20
C SER A 100 17.66 -1.17 -8.51
N LEU A 101 16.86 -0.20 -8.93
CA LEU A 101 17.38 1.03 -9.52
C LEU A 101 17.79 2.04 -8.44
N GLY A 102 18.92 2.73 -8.66
CA GLY A 102 19.40 3.82 -7.82
C GLY A 102 19.63 3.44 -6.36
N ILE A 103 19.49 4.44 -5.48
CA ILE A 103 19.41 4.19 -4.04
C ILE A 103 18.12 3.42 -3.79
N HIS A 104 18.25 2.22 -3.23
CA HIS A 104 17.14 1.35 -2.88
C HIS A 104 17.40 0.72 -1.53
N THR A 105 16.36 0.59 -0.73
CA THR A 105 16.42 -0.03 0.59
C THR A 105 15.03 -0.47 1.02
N HIS A 106 14.98 -1.21 2.13
CA HIS A 106 13.77 -1.58 2.84
C HIS A 106 14.02 -1.53 4.34
N VAL A 107 12.96 -1.36 5.11
CA VAL A 107 12.96 -1.48 6.57
C VAL A 107 11.72 -2.27 6.96
N GLU A 108 11.93 -3.35 7.72
CA GLU A 108 10.87 -4.14 8.33
C GLU A 108 10.60 -3.62 9.75
N GLY A 109 9.33 -3.43 10.08
CA GLY A 109 8.85 -3.06 11.40
C GLY A 109 7.86 -4.08 11.94
N ASP A 110 7.21 -3.75 13.05
CA ASP A 110 6.15 -4.59 13.60
C ASP A 110 4.95 -4.63 12.64
N GLN A 111 4.74 -5.79 12.01
CA GLN A 111 3.67 -6.06 11.03
C GLN A 111 3.60 -5.06 9.87
N ALA A 112 4.75 -4.50 9.48
CA ALA A 112 4.86 -3.49 8.44
C ALA A 112 6.19 -3.56 7.70
N VAL A 113 6.20 -3.18 6.44
CA VAL A 113 7.41 -3.07 5.63
C VAL A 113 7.36 -1.80 4.78
N ALA A 114 8.36 -0.94 4.97
CA ALA A 114 8.63 0.17 4.06
C ALA A 114 9.72 -0.23 3.06
N ALA A 115 9.58 0.13 1.79
CA ALA A 115 10.62 -0.11 0.79
C ALA A 115 10.59 0.91 -0.34
N GLY A 116 11.75 1.11 -0.99
CA GLY A 116 11.82 1.94 -2.17
C GLY A 116 13.05 1.77 -3.03
N ASN A 117 13.00 2.42 -4.19
CA ASN A 117 14.02 2.43 -5.25
C ASN A 117 14.06 3.80 -5.95
N LEU A 118 15.24 4.17 -6.48
CA LEU A 118 15.55 5.51 -6.99
C LEU A 118 15.19 6.62 -5.98
N LEU A 119 15.57 6.40 -4.73
CA LEU A 119 15.34 7.32 -3.62
C LEU A 119 16.30 8.52 -3.70
N ALA A 120 15.88 9.65 -3.13
CA ALA A 120 16.79 10.78 -2.90
C ALA A 120 17.87 10.42 -1.86
N ASP A 121 17.45 9.71 -0.81
CA ASP A 121 18.31 9.23 0.27
C ASP A 121 17.74 7.92 0.86
N ALA A 122 18.57 7.09 1.48
CA ALA A 122 18.12 5.86 2.15
C ALA A 122 17.21 6.14 3.36
N ALA A 123 17.39 7.29 4.03
CA ALA A 123 16.60 7.71 5.18
C ALA A 123 15.10 7.86 4.88
N VAL A 124 14.73 8.09 3.62
CA VAL A 124 13.34 8.20 3.17
C VAL A 124 12.50 7.00 3.62
N ILE A 125 13.07 5.79 3.58
CA ILE A 125 12.35 4.56 3.94
C ILE A 125 12.27 4.35 5.45
N SER A 126 13.30 4.73 6.21
CA SER A 126 13.21 4.71 7.67
C SER A 126 12.20 5.75 8.17
N GLU A 127 12.17 6.94 7.58
CA GLU A 127 11.21 8.00 7.92
C GLU A 127 9.78 7.62 7.51
N LEU A 128 9.60 6.92 6.39
CA LEU A 128 8.31 6.36 5.99
C LEU A 128 7.73 5.45 7.09
N LEU A 129 8.53 4.49 7.56
CA LEU A 129 8.10 3.56 8.60
C LEU A 129 7.91 4.28 9.94
N ALA A 130 8.84 5.18 10.32
CA ALA A 130 8.77 5.92 11.57
C ALA A 130 7.56 6.85 11.63
N GLY A 131 7.23 7.55 10.54
CA GLY A 131 6.04 8.40 10.46
C GLY A 131 4.75 7.62 10.64
N TYR A 132 4.66 6.42 10.08
CA TYR A 132 3.54 5.51 10.30
C TYR A 132 3.48 5.01 11.76
N ALA A 133 4.60 4.48 12.28
CA ALA A 133 4.66 3.87 13.60
C ALA A 133 4.44 4.87 14.74
N ASN A 134 4.86 6.14 14.56
CA ASN A 134 4.70 7.20 15.54
C ASN A 134 3.41 8.02 15.35
N SER A 135 2.60 7.72 14.33
CA SER A 135 1.35 8.45 14.10
C SER A 135 0.40 8.24 15.28
N THR A 136 -0.26 9.33 15.67
CA THR A 136 -1.28 9.35 16.73
C THR A 136 -2.71 9.29 16.16
N ALA A 137 -2.85 9.13 14.84
CA ALA A 137 -4.14 9.08 14.20
C ALA A 137 -4.89 7.78 14.53
N GLU A 138 -6.18 7.91 14.83
CA GLU A 138 -7.05 6.77 15.12
C GLU A 138 -7.28 5.90 13.87
N ALA A 139 -7.53 6.54 12.73
CA ALA A 139 -7.77 5.85 11.46
C ALA A 139 -6.48 5.26 10.88
N PHE A 140 -6.55 4.00 10.45
CA PHE A 140 -5.40 3.29 9.88
C PHE A 140 -4.89 3.98 8.59
N GLU A 141 -5.79 4.41 7.71
CA GLU A 141 -5.47 5.20 6.51
C GLU A 141 -4.67 6.47 6.82
N ALA A 142 -5.05 7.19 7.88
CA ALA A 142 -4.36 8.41 8.28
C ALA A 142 -2.94 8.13 8.78
N ARG A 143 -2.73 7.05 9.53
CA ARG A 143 -1.38 6.62 9.93
C ARG A 143 -0.49 6.31 8.72
N LEU A 144 -1.06 5.65 7.70
CA LEU A 144 -0.32 5.35 6.46
C LEU A 144 0.06 6.66 5.73
N LEU A 145 -0.86 7.62 5.62
CA LEU A 145 -0.59 8.94 5.03
C LEU A 145 0.45 9.74 5.81
N ASP A 146 0.48 9.65 7.14
CA ASP A 146 1.51 10.30 7.96
C ASP A 146 2.90 9.76 7.66
N GLY A 147 3.03 8.44 7.48
CA GLY A 147 4.26 7.83 6.98
C GLY A 147 4.67 8.37 5.62
N MET A 148 3.72 8.44 4.67
CA MET A 148 3.99 8.96 3.32
C MET A 148 4.47 10.42 3.33
N ARG A 149 3.90 11.26 4.20
CA ARG A 149 4.33 12.65 4.40
C ARG A 149 5.73 12.74 5.01
N ALA A 150 6.05 11.89 5.99
CA ALA A 150 7.39 11.82 6.57
C ALA A 150 8.45 11.43 5.53
N ALA A 151 8.14 10.44 4.69
CA ALA A 151 9.01 10.04 3.57
C ALA A 151 9.27 11.19 2.59
N LEU A 152 8.22 11.95 2.23
CA LEU A 152 8.33 13.11 1.34
C LEU A 152 9.18 14.22 1.98
N ALA A 153 8.99 14.50 3.27
CA ALA A 153 9.78 15.48 4.02
C ALA A 153 11.27 15.09 4.12
N ALA A 154 11.56 13.78 4.14
CA ALA A 154 12.91 13.22 4.09
C ALA A 154 13.54 13.27 2.68
N GLY A 155 12.82 13.77 1.67
CA GLY A 155 13.29 13.97 0.30
C GLY A 155 12.54 13.13 -0.73
N GLY A 156 11.85 12.08 -0.32
CA GLY A 156 11.12 11.19 -1.22
C GLY A 156 12.01 10.55 -2.29
N GLU A 157 11.66 10.79 -3.54
CA GLU A 157 12.36 10.22 -4.69
C GLU A 157 13.48 11.13 -5.20
N ALA A 158 14.43 10.57 -5.96
CA ALA A 158 15.52 11.35 -6.55
C ALA A 158 15.04 12.46 -7.52
N GLY A 159 13.80 12.37 -7.99
CA GLY A 159 13.08 13.40 -8.74
C GLY A 159 11.66 13.62 -8.19
N PRO A 160 10.83 14.44 -8.86
CA PRO A 160 9.45 14.66 -8.44
C PRO A 160 8.61 13.39 -8.56
N VAL A 161 7.67 13.22 -7.63
CA VAL A 161 6.62 12.19 -7.73
C VAL A 161 5.43 12.73 -8.50
N HIS A 162 4.73 11.86 -9.23
CA HIS A 162 3.57 12.24 -10.03
C HIS A 162 2.33 11.37 -9.79
N SER A 163 2.45 10.22 -9.13
CA SER A 163 1.28 9.44 -8.75
C SER A 163 1.41 8.90 -7.34
N ALA A 164 0.27 8.71 -6.68
CA ALA A 164 0.18 8.13 -5.36
C ALA A 164 -1.12 7.33 -5.22
N GLY A 165 -1.16 6.41 -4.27
CA GLY A 165 -2.41 5.76 -3.90
C GLY A 165 -2.36 5.08 -2.55
N MET A 166 -3.56 4.77 -2.07
CA MET A 166 -3.84 4.10 -0.81
C MET A 166 -4.89 3.01 -1.04
N LEU A 167 -4.59 1.80 -0.60
CA LEU A 167 -5.49 0.66 -0.68
C LEU A 167 -5.59 0.01 0.69
N VAL A 168 -6.81 -0.12 1.23
CA VAL A 168 -7.09 -0.77 2.52
C VAL A 168 -8.24 -1.77 2.38
N VAL A 169 -8.04 -2.95 2.95
CA VAL A 169 -9.03 -4.02 3.08
C VAL A 169 -9.24 -4.32 4.56
N GLU A 170 -10.48 -4.60 4.94
CA GLU A 170 -10.87 -4.94 6.31
C GLU A 170 -11.51 -6.34 6.34
N ASP A 171 -12.82 -6.41 6.51
CA ASP A 171 -13.57 -7.64 6.80
C ASP A 171 -14.55 -8.04 5.68
N VAL A 172 -14.54 -7.30 4.56
CA VAL A 172 -15.35 -7.55 3.37
C VAL A 172 -14.45 -7.96 2.18
N PRO A 173 -14.98 -8.69 1.18
CA PRO A 173 -14.16 -9.21 0.08
C PRO A 173 -13.73 -8.15 -0.96
N TRP A 174 -13.96 -6.86 -0.67
CA TRP A 174 -13.53 -5.73 -1.50
C TRP A 174 -12.73 -4.72 -0.66
N PRO A 175 -11.94 -3.84 -1.29
CA PRO A 175 -11.29 -2.73 -0.59
C PRO A 175 -12.31 -1.75 -0.02
N VAL A 176 -12.19 -1.46 1.28
CA VAL A 176 -13.00 -0.42 1.95
C VAL A 176 -12.45 0.97 1.68
N THR A 177 -11.20 1.08 1.24
CA THR A 177 -10.58 2.31 0.75
C THR A 177 -9.70 1.94 -0.44
N ASP A 178 -9.93 2.56 -1.60
CA ASP A 178 -9.07 2.49 -2.78
C ASP A 178 -9.04 3.89 -3.42
N LEU A 179 -8.04 4.68 -3.03
CA LEU A 179 -7.88 6.07 -3.45
C LEU A 179 -6.62 6.21 -4.29
N ARG A 180 -6.75 6.87 -5.44
CA ARG A 180 -5.70 6.93 -6.45
C ARG A 180 -5.60 8.31 -7.07
N VAL A 181 -4.38 8.83 -7.09
CA VAL A 181 -3.98 9.98 -7.88
C VAL A 181 -3.02 9.45 -8.94
N ASP A 182 -3.55 9.17 -10.13
CA ASP A 182 -2.79 8.48 -11.18
C ASP A 182 -1.80 9.40 -11.92
N HIS A 183 -1.99 10.72 -11.86
CA HIS A 183 -1.03 11.74 -12.31
C HIS A 183 -1.37 13.12 -11.68
N SER A 184 -0.41 13.77 -11.04
CA SER A 184 -0.50 15.14 -10.50
C SER A 184 0.90 15.75 -10.30
N ASP A 185 0.99 17.05 -10.10
CA ASP A 185 2.21 17.74 -9.65
C ASP A 185 2.41 17.63 -8.12
N ASP A 186 1.32 17.39 -7.36
CA ASP A 186 1.35 17.10 -5.92
C ASP A 186 0.48 15.88 -5.59
N PRO A 187 0.89 14.67 -6.01
CA PRO A 187 0.04 13.49 -5.87
C PRO A 187 -0.22 13.07 -4.41
N ILE A 188 0.69 13.41 -3.48
CA ILE A 188 0.55 13.05 -2.06
C ILE A 188 -0.39 14.02 -1.36
N GLY A 189 -0.32 15.33 -1.68
CA GLY A 189 -1.29 16.32 -1.25
C GLY A 189 -2.70 15.97 -1.72
N ASP A 190 -2.85 15.71 -3.02
CA ASP A 190 -4.13 15.34 -3.63
C ASP A 190 -4.69 14.04 -3.02
N LEU A 191 -3.85 13.04 -2.74
CA LEU A 191 -4.28 11.81 -2.08
C LEU A 191 -4.80 12.07 -0.66
N ALA A 192 -4.18 13.00 0.06
CA ALA A 192 -4.65 13.41 1.39
C ALA A 192 -6.00 14.15 1.31
N GLU A 193 -6.23 14.98 0.28
CA GLU A 193 -7.52 15.61 0.04
C GLU A 193 -8.61 14.58 -0.29
N LEU A 194 -8.29 13.59 -1.14
CA LEU A 194 -9.19 12.46 -1.41
C LEU A 194 -9.54 11.69 -0.13
N TRP A 195 -8.57 11.48 0.77
CA TRP A 195 -8.84 10.83 2.05
C TRP A 195 -9.80 11.65 2.93
N GLN A 196 -9.63 12.96 3.02
CA GLN A 196 -10.56 13.82 3.79
C GLN A 196 -11.98 13.76 3.24
N LEU A 197 -12.15 13.65 1.91
CA LEU A 197 -13.45 13.45 1.28
C LEU A 197 -14.02 12.05 1.57
N TRP A 198 -13.18 11.02 1.54
CA TRP A 198 -13.60 9.62 1.65
C TRP A 198 -13.91 9.17 3.08
N GLN A 199 -13.07 9.55 4.05
CA GLN A 199 -13.15 9.10 5.45
C GLN A 199 -14.56 9.14 6.04
N PRO A 200 -15.33 10.26 5.95
CA PRO A 200 -16.68 10.30 6.54
C PRO A 200 -17.69 9.40 5.83
N GLN A 201 -17.43 8.99 4.59
CA GLN A 201 -18.35 8.20 3.75
C GLN A 201 -18.01 6.70 3.72
N LYS A 202 -16.79 6.32 4.11
CA LYS A 202 -16.27 4.94 4.06
C LYS A 202 -17.26 3.91 4.62
N ASN A 203 -17.74 4.15 5.84
CA ASN A 203 -18.66 3.23 6.52
C ASN A 203 -20.04 3.16 5.86
N ASP A 204 -20.52 4.26 5.29
CA ASP A 204 -21.80 4.30 4.59
C ASP A 204 -21.72 3.46 3.31
N TYR A 205 -20.65 3.59 2.52
CA TYR A 205 -20.45 2.77 1.32
C TYR A 205 -20.23 1.30 1.65
N ARG A 206 -19.51 0.98 2.73
CA ARG A 206 -19.42 -0.40 3.23
C ARG A 206 -20.80 -0.95 3.60
N THR A 207 -21.61 -0.17 4.33
CA THR A 207 -22.96 -0.56 4.73
C THR A 207 -23.86 -0.77 3.51
N ARG A 208 -23.80 0.10 2.50
CA ARG A 208 -24.55 -0.07 1.24
C ARG A 208 -24.24 -1.40 0.53
N GLY A 209 -22.98 -1.82 0.55
CA GLY A 209 -22.56 -3.10 -0.03
C GLY A 209 -23.05 -4.33 0.74
N LEU A 210 -23.23 -4.21 2.07
CA LEU A 210 -23.65 -5.31 2.95
C LEU A 210 -25.19 -5.36 3.14
N ASP A 211 -25.78 -4.24 3.52
CA ASP A 211 -27.21 -4.06 3.75
C ASP A 211 -27.62 -2.61 3.38
N PRO A 212 -28.09 -2.37 2.15
CA PRO A 212 -28.50 -1.05 1.73
C PRO A 212 -29.72 -0.49 2.48
N THR A 213 -30.44 -1.29 3.27
CA THR A 213 -31.58 -0.81 4.07
C THR A 213 -31.17 -0.02 5.32
N GLN A 214 -29.93 -0.20 5.78
CA GLN A 214 -29.36 0.50 6.93
C GLN A 214 -28.48 1.69 6.53
N ALA A 215 -28.25 1.87 5.22
CA ALA A 215 -27.38 2.92 4.72
C ALA A 215 -28.08 4.29 4.70
N PRO A 216 -27.36 5.38 5.02
CA PRO A 216 -27.86 6.73 4.76
C PRO A 216 -28.19 6.94 3.28
N SER A 217 -29.24 7.74 2.99
CA SER A 217 -29.54 8.21 1.64
C SER A 217 -28.33 8.91 1.02
N TYR A 218 -28.24 8.89 -0.32
CA TYR A 218 -27.15 9.53 -1.05
C TYR A 218 -27.22 11.06 -0.96
N GLY A 219 -28.39 11.63 -0.65
CA GLY A 219 -28.59 13.08 -0.59
C GLY A 219 -28.39 13.77 -1.96
N VAL A 220 -28.55 13.03 -3.06
CA VAL A 220 -28.31 13.49 -4.44
C VAL A 220 -29.63 13.79 -5.18
N PRO A 221 -29.59 14.62 -6.24
CA PRO A 221 -30.73 14.76 -7.14
C PRO A 221 -31.19 13.40 -7.69
N GLY A 222 -32.43 13.01 -7.40
CA GLY A 222 -32.99 11.70 -7.76
C GLY A 222 -33.45 10.84 -6.57
N ASP A 223 -33.07 11.20 -5.34
CA ASP A 223 -33.48 10.55 -4.08
C ASP A 223 -34.80 11.14 -3.49
N GLN A 224 -35.69 11.70 -4.34
CA GLN A 224 -36.99 12.26 -3.94
C GLN A 224 -38.16 11.37 -4.33
#